data_AF-A0A935C702-F1
#
_entry.id   AF-A0A935C702-F1
#
_cell.length_a   1.000
_cell.length_b   1.000
_cell.length_c   1.000
_cell.angle_alpha   90.00
_cell.angle_beta   90.00
_cell.angle_gamma   90.00
#
_symmetry.space_group_name_H-M   'P 1'
#
loop_
_entity.id
_entity.type
_entity.pdbx_description
1 polymer ?
#
loop_
_entity_poly.entity_id
_entity_poly.type
_entity_poly.pdbx_seq_one_letter_code
_entity_poly.pdbx_strand_id
1 'polypeptide(L)'
;MDKDKPSSKEVSLFHTNSDVDGSSKSLHHTLGSNRGQASPGDHTHDGGTSKLLLEGVSISGSRSSGGALLSIISILTSLGATDATTS
;
A
#
# COMPACT_ATOMS: atom_id res chain seq x y z
N MET A 1 -20.90 -34.20 12.43
CA MET A 1 -19.87 -33.84 11.44
C MET A 1 -20.58 -32.96 10.41
N ASP A 2 -20.36 -31.66 10.43
CA ASP A 2 -20.95 -30.75 9.44
C ASP A 2 -20.49 -31.21 8.06
N LYS A 3 -21.44 -31.74 7.28
CA LYS A 3 -21.19 -32.39 5.98
C LYS A 3 -20.60 -31.44 4.94
N ASP A 4 -20.63 -30.14 5.22
CA ASP A 4 -20.19 -29.06 4.33
C ASP A 4 -18.81 -28.51 4.66
N LYS A 5 -18.16 -28.97 5.73
CA LYS A 5 -16.80 -28.51 6.08
C LYS A 5 -15.75 -29.46 5.52
N PRO A 6 -14.69 -28.95 4.87
CA PRO A 6 -13.61 -29.79 4.36
C PRO A 6 -12.94 -30.54 5.52
N SER A 7 -12.47 -31.75 5.23
CA SER A 7 -11.73 -32.55 6.21
C SER A 7 -10.41 -31.86 6.59
N SER A 8 -9.88 -32.19 7.77
CA SER A 8 -8.55 -31.70 8.20
C SER A 8 -7.45 -32.05 7.20
N LYS A 9 -7.54 -33.22 6.55
CA LYS A 9 -6.59 -33.66 5.52
C LYS A 9 -6.68 -32.78 4.27
N GLU A 10 -7.88 -32.42 3.83
CA GLU A 10 -8.09 -31.51 2.70
C GLU A 10 -7.59 -30.10 3.03
N VAL A 11 -7.93 -29.57 4.21
CA VAL A 11 -7.42 -28.25 4.67
C VAL A 11 -5.89 -28.25 4.71
N SER A 12 -5.28 -29.30 5.23
CA SER A 12 -3.82 -29.40 5.30
C SER A 12 -3.19 -29.46 3.91
N LEU A 13 -3.82 -30.13 2.94
CA LEU A 13 -3.33 -30.19 1.57
C LEU A 13 -3.40 -28.83 0.87
N PHE A 14 -4.49 -28.08 1.08
CA PHE A 14 -4.63 -26.72 0.54
C PHE A 14 -3.61 -25.77 1.15
N HIS A 15 -3.39 -25.80 2.47
CA HIS A 15 -2.39 -24.96 3.11
C HIS A 15 -0.96 -25.26 2.65
N THR A 16 -0.58 -26.54 2.56
CA THR A 16 0.79 -26.94 2.15
C THR A 16 1.15 -26.46 0.75
N ASN A 17 0.16 -26.40 -0.15
CA ASN A 17 0.36 -26.03 -1.55
C ASN A 17 -0.21 -24.64 -1.88
N SER A 18 -0.52 -23.85 -0.85
CA SER A 18 -1.01 -22.49 -1.03
C SER A 18 0.04 -21.67 -1.75
N ASP A 19 -0.37 -20.93 -2.79
CA ASP A 19 0.52 -20.01 -3.46
C ASP A 19 0.97 -18.92 -2.49
N VAL A 20 2.28 -18.69 -2.45
CA VAL A 20 2.91 -17.68 -1.61
C VAL A 20 3.08 -16.36 -2.34
N ASP A 21 3.24 -16.36 -3.67
CA ASP A 21 3.65 -15.14 -4.39
C ASP A 21 3.51 -15.18 -5.92
N GLY A 22 3.17 -16.32 -6.51
CA GLY A 22 3.18 -16.53 -7.96
C GLY A 22 1.98 -15.95 -8.70
N SER A 23 0.92 -15.55 -7.98
CA SER A 23 -0.38 -15.16 -8.55
C SER A 23 -1.01 -13.98 -7.81
N SER A 24 -1.82 -13.21 -8.54
CA SER A 24 -2.71 -12.18 -7.96
C SER A 24 -3.85 -12.76 -7.11
N LYS A 25 -3.97 -14.09 -7.04
CA LYS A 25 -4.90 -14.81 -6.17
C LYS A 25 -4.21 -15.50 -4.99
N SER A 26 -2.92 -15.22 -4.76
CA SER A 26 -2.21 -15.69 -3.57
C SER A 26 -2.97 -15.28 -2.31
N LEU A 27 -3.14 -16.25 -1.39
CA LEU A 27 -3.77 -16.01 -0.08
C LEU A 27 -2.76 -15.46 0.93
N HIS A 28 -1.47 -15.51 0.60
CA HIS A 28 -0.40 -15.00 1.44
C HIS A 28 -0.15 -13.55 1.08
N HIS A 29 -0.32 -12.66 2.06
CA HIS A 29 0.16 -11.29 1.94
C HIS A 29 1.68 -11.33 1.99
N THR A 30 2.31 -11.19 0.83
CA THR A 30 3.76 -11.11 0.77
C THR A 30 4.21 -9.67 0.63
N LEU A 31 5.32 -9.34 1.28
CA LEU A 31 5.91 -8.01 1.23
C LEU A 31 6.75 -7.88 -0.05
N GLY A 32 6.50 -6.84 -0.84
CA GLY A 32 7.23 -6.55 -2.07
C GLY A 32 6.57 -5.50 -2.94
N SER A 33 7.25 -5.11 -4.01
CA SER A 33 6.82 -4.03 -4.90
C SER A 33 5.95 -4.49 -6.07
N ASN A 34 5.65 -5.78 -6.18
CA ASN A 34 4.84 -6.32 -7.27
C ASN A 34 3.35 -6.07 -7.06
N ARG A 35 2.59 -6.14 -8.16
CA ARG A 35 1.15 -5.81 -8.20
C ARG A 35 0.26 -6.68 -7.27
N GLY A 36 0.78 -7.80 -6.75
CA GLY A 36 0.10 -8.69 -5.80
C GLY A 36 0.69 -8.69 -4.39
N GLN A 37 1.64 -7.79 -4.10
CA GLN A 37 2.38 -7.75 -2.84
C GLN A 37 2.06 -6.47 -2.07
N ALA A 38 2.04 -6.56 -0.74
CA ALA A 38 1.96 -5.40 0.13
C ALA A 38 3.33 -4.71 0.15
N SER A 39 3.38 -3.38 0.17
CA SER A 39 4.67 -2.68 0.21
C SER A 39 5.51 -3.12 1.43
N PRO A 40 6.80 -3.42 1.26
CA PRO A 40 7.68 -3.81 2.36
C PRO A 40 7.86 -2.65 3.35
N GLY A 41 7.96 -2.98 4.64
CA GLY A 41 8.05 -2.02 5.74
C GLY A 41 6.87 -2.13 6.71
N ASP A 42 7.04 -1.56 7.91
CA ASP A 42 5.98 -1.49 8.91
C ASP A 42 4.85 -0.60 8.39
N HIS A 43 3.70 -1.20 8.12
CA HIS A 43 2.49 -0.47 7.81
C HIS A 43 1.35 -1.02 8.66
N THR A 44 0.68 -0.11 9.37
CA THR A 44 -0.41 -0.44 10.29
C THR A 44 -1.71 -0.60 9.49
N HIS A 45 -2.34 -1.78 9.58
CA HIS A 45 -3.66 -2.09 9.01
C HIS A 45 -4.76 -2.02 10.07
N ASP A 46 -4.72 -1.03 10.95
CA ASP A 46 -5.77 -0.91 11.97
C ASP A 46 -7.00 -0.13 11.48
N GLY A 47 -6.90 0.52 10.31
CA GLY A 47 -7.96 1.36 9.73
C GLY A 47 -8.43 2.49 10.66
N GLY A 48 -7.77 2.68 11.81
CA GLY A 48 -8.28 3.44 12.95
C GLY A 48 -7.21 4.28 13.66
N THR A 49 -5.92 3.95 13.53
CA THR A 49 -4.79 4.78 13.99
C THR A 49 -3.81 5.15 12.88
N SER A 50 -3.93 4.55 11.69
CA SER A 50 -3.20 5.00 10.50
C SER A 50 -3.53 6.47 10.19
N LYS A 51 -2.51 7.33 10.17
CA LYS A 51 -2.68 8.74 9.75
C LYS A 51 -3.12 8.81 8.29
N LEU A 52 -4.01 9.75 7.99
CA LEU A 52 -4.41 9.97 6.60
C LEU A 52 -3.24 10.58 5.81
N LEU A 53 -3.07 10.14 4.57
CA LEU A 53 -2.13 10.77 3.65
C LEU A 53 -2.46 12.27 3.56
N LEU A 54 -1.45 13.10 3.79
CA LEU A 54 -1.54 14.57 3.77
C LEU A 54 -2.45 15.18 4.84
N GLU A 55 -2.75 14.45 5.93
CA GLU A 55 -3.49 15.01 7.06
C GLU A 55 -2.82 16.27 7.61
N GLY A 56 -3.57 17.37 7.68
CA GLY A 56 -3.08 18.66 8.18
C GLY A 56 -2.17 19.42 7.22
N VAL A 57 -1.92 18.91 6.01
CA VAL A 57 -1.10 19.60 5.00
C VAL A 57 -1.96 20.59 4.22
N SER A 58 -1.46 21.82 4.06
CA SER A 58 -2.11 22.86 3.25
C SER A 58 -1.26 23.21 2.03
N ILE A 59 -1.87 23.19 0.85
CA ILE A 59 -1.28 23.76 -0.36
C ILE A 59 -1.47 25.27 -0.30
N SER A 60 -0.37 26.01 -0.39
CA SER A 60 -0.36 27.47 -0.25
C SER A 60 0.27 28.14 -1.46
N GLY A 61 0.05 29.45 -1.61
CA GLY A 61 0.59 30.25 -2.71
C GLY A 61 -0.40 30.48 -3.86
N SER A 62 -0.02 31.39 -4.76
CA SER A 62 -0.87 31.77 -5.89
C SER A 62 -0.85 30.70 -6.98
N ARG A 63 -2.03 30.42 -7.55
CA ARG A 63 -2.18 29.52 -8.71
C ARG A 63 -1.65 30.16 -10.00
N SER A 64 -1.80 31.48 -10.14
CA SER A 64 -1.43 32.20 -11.37
C SER A 64 0.07 32.42 -11.52
N SER A 65 0.81 32.48 -10.41
CA SER A 65 2.27 32.69 -10.39
C SER A 65 3.06 31.40 -10.17
N GLY A 66 2.39 30.24 -10.09
CA GLY A 66 3.03 28.95 -9.84
C GLY A 66 3.41 28.67 -8.38
N GLY A 67 3.15 29.59 -7.44
CA GLY A 67 3.43 29.36 -6.01
C GLY A 67 2.73 28.12 -5.44
N ALA A 68 1.49 27.85 -5.87
CA ALA A 68 0.78 26.62 -5.48
C ALA A 68 1.45 25.35 -6.02
N LEU A 69 2.04 25.40 -7.23
CA LEU A 69 2.77 24.28 -7.81
C LEU A 69 4.04 23.98 -7.01
N LEU A 70 4.79 25.02 -6.64
CA LEU A 70 5.97 24.87 -5.79
C LEU A 70 5.61 24.27 -4.42
N SER A 71 4.49 24.70 -3.84
CA SER A 71 3.98 24.11 -2.59
C SER A 71 3.66 22.62 -2.75
N ILE A 72 3.04 22.21 -3.86
CA ILE A 72 2.74 20.80 -4.14
C ILE A 72 4.02 19.99 -4.31
N ILE A 73 4.99 20.50 -5.07
CA ILE A 73 6.29 19.84 -5.27
C ILE A 73 6.96 19.62 -3.91
N SER A 74 6.99 20.65 -3.05
CA SER A 74 7.55 20.54 -1.69
C SER A 74 6.82 19.50 -0.83
N ILE A 75 5.51 19.37 -0.97
CA ILE A 75 4.73 18.37 -0.24
C ILE A 75 5.09 16.97 -0.73
N LEU A 76 5.14 16.76 -2.05
CA LEU A 76 5.44 15.46 -2.64
C LEU A 76 6.87 15.01 -2.33
N THR A 77 7.84 15.92 -2.32
CA THR A 77 9.22 15.60 -1.90
C THR A 77 9.30 15.23 -0.43
N SER A 78 8.51 15.87 0.44
CA SER A 78 8.41 15.47 1.85
C SER A 78 7.84 14.06 2.05
N LEU A 79 7.04 13.57 1.08
CA LEU A 79 6.53 12.20 1.04
C LEU A 79 7.49 11.20 0.36
N GLY A 80 8.67 11.64 -0.05
CA GLY A 80 9.71 10.78 -0.64
C GLY A 80 9.77 10.78 -2.17
N ALA A 81 9.03 11.66 -2.85
CA ALA A 81 9.24 11.86 -4.28
C ALA A 81 10.59 12.57 -4.55
N THR A 82 11.25 12.22 -5.64
CA THR A 82 12.40 12.98 -6.13
C THR A 82 11.91 14.11 -7.03
N ASP A 83 12.24 15.35 -6.68
CA ASP A 83 12.02 16.49 -7.57
C ASP A 83 13.13 16.54 -8.62
N ALA A 84 12.73 16.44 -9.89
CA ALA A 84 13.58 16.56 -11.07
C ALA A 84 13.13 17.70 -11.99
N THR A 85 12.35 18.64 -11.46
CA THR A 85 11.91 19.82 -12.21
C THR A 85 13.09 20.74 -12.51
N THR A 86 13.07 21.33 -13.70
CA THR A 86 14.09 22.29 -14.16
C THR A 86 13.51 23.70 -14.17
N SER A 87 14.38 24.71 -14.07
CA SER A 87 14.02 26.13 -14.17
C SER A 87 13.61 26.56 -15.57
#